data_AF-A0A4Q2U3Z0-F1
#
_entry.id   AF-A0A4Q2U3Z0-F1
#
_cell.length_a   1.000
_cell.length_b   1.000
_cell.length_c   1.000
_cell.angle_alpha   90.00
_cell.angle_beta   90.00
_cell.angle_gamma   90.00
#
_symmetry.space_group_name_H-M   'P 1'
#
loop_
_entity.id
_entity.type
_entity.pdbx_description
1 polymer ?
#
loop_
_entity_poly.entity_id
_entity_poly.type
_entity_poly.pdbx_seq_one_letter_code
_entity_poly.pdbx_strand_id
1 'polypeptide(L)'
;MIPELKNSSIKPSVIYADPPYTDDQYSRFYHLFETIALYDTPQLSGHGRYRTDRFRTPFSVKSTSAEALNALASGISDLGSDLVLSYPTNGLIYQRGVDPEKILSLHFEKVDCLSTIEHSHSTFGASKGPSKHAVVEQLFFARH
;
A
#
# COMPACT_ATOMS: atom_id res chain seq x y z
N MET A 1 9.12 11.45 -5.36
CA MET A 1 9.96 10.76 -4.36
C MET A 1 11.04 9.88 -4.98
N ILE A 2 10.77 8.65 -5.47
CA ILE A 2 11.84 7.80 -6.07
C ILE A 2 12.51 8.43 -7.32
N PRO A 3 11.76 9.02 -8.27
CA PRO A 3 12.38 9.70 -9.41
C PRO A 3 13.26 10.90 -9.02
N GLU A 4 12.97 11.57 -7.89
CA GLU A 4 13.76 12.71 -7.42
C GLU A 4 15.08 12.24 -6.77
N LEU A 5 15.09 11.04 -6.16
CA LEU A 5 16.29 10.44 -5.59
C LEU A 5 17.30 9.96 -6.64
N LYS A 6 16.86 9.70 -7.88
CA LYS A 6 17.77 9.30 -8.98
C LYS A 6 18.86 10.34 -9.26
N ASN A 7 18.57 11.62 -9.02
CA ASN A 7 19.49 12.74 -9.27
C ASN A 7 20.17 13.29 -7.99
N SER A 8 19.97 12.63 -6.84
CA SER A 8 20.58 13.02 -5.57
C SER A 8 22.00 12.46 -5.42
N SER A 9 22.90 13.22 -4.79
CA SER A 9 24.23 12.74 -4.41
C SER A 9 24.20 11.72 -3.26
N ILE A 10 23.07 11.64 -2.54
CA ILE A 10 22.82 10.67 -1.47
C ILE A 10 21.81 9.66 -2.00
N LYS A 11 22.26 8.42 -2.18
CA LYS A 11 21.39 7.28 -2.47
C LYS A 11 21.18 6.47 -1.20
N PRO A 12 19.93 6.18 -0.82
CA PRO A 12 19.66 5.32 0.33
C PRO A 12 20.15 3.90 0.05
N SER A 13 20.75 3.25 1.04
CA SER A 13 21.12 1.83 0.92
C SER A 13 19.92 0.91 1.11
N VAL A 14 18.95 1.32 1.93
CA VAL A 14 17.75 0.54 2.26
C VAL A 14 16.53 1.46 2.28
N ILE A 15 15.41 0.99 1.73
CA ILE A 15 14.12 1.68 1.74
C ILE A 15 13.10 0.80 2.49
N TYR A 16 12.41 1.38 3.47
CA TYR A 16 11.25 0.74 4.10
C TYR A 16 9.96 1.21 3.42
N ALA A 17 9.06 0.27 3.11
CA ALA A 17 7.78 0.54 2.50
C ALA A 17 6.65 -0.14 3.28
N ASP A 18 5.61 0.63 3.60
CA ASP A 18 4.35 0.17 4.18
C ASP A 18 3.20 0.71 3.30
N PRO A 19 3.00 0.15 2.10
CA PRO A 19 1.99 0.65 1.18
C PRO A 19 0.59 0.31 1.70
N PRO A 20 -0.43 1.14 1.38
CA PRO A 20 -1.82 0.83 1.68
C PRO A 20 -2.20 -0.56 1.18
N TYR A 21 -2.75 -1.38 2.07
CA TYR A 21 -3.12 -2.77 1.79
C TYR A 21 -4.63 -3.02 1.80
N THR A 22 -5.44 -1.98 2.04
CA THR A 22 -6.92 -2.01 2.00
C THR A 22 -7.47 -1.06 0.92
N ASP A 23 -8.73 -1.26 0.51
CA ASP A 23 -9.45 -0.34 -0.39
C ASP A 23 -10.01 0.88 0.36
N ASP A 24 -9.76 0.98 1.67
CA ASP A 24 -10.18 2.11 2.49
C ASP A 24 -9.40 3.35 2.09
N GLN A 25 -10.05 4.17 1.28
CA GLN A 25 -9.52 5.46 0.87
C GLN A 25 -9.97 6.52 1.87
N TYR A 26 -9.04 7.05 2.66
CA TYR A 26 -9.30 8.15 3.61
C TYR A 26 -10.01 9.34 2.94
N SER A 27 -9.69 9.61 1.67
CA SER A 27 -10.34 10.66 0.89
C SER A 27 -11.85 10.45 0.72
N ARG A 28 -12.37 9.22 0.87
CA ARG A 28 -13.81 8.95 0.92
C ARG A 28 -14.44 9.48 2.22
N PHE A 29 -13.77 9.29 3.35
CA PHE A 29 -14.32 9.59 4.68
C PHE A 29 -14.21 11.07 5.05
N TYR A 30 -13.22 11.79 4.50
CA TYR A 30 -12.92 13.17 4.88
C TYR A 30 -13.15 14.19 3.76
N HIS A 31 -13.78 13.83 2.63
CA HIS A 31 -13.98 14.73 1.48
C HIS A 31 -14.68 16.06 1.83
N LEU A 32 -15.55 16.08 2.85
CA LEU A 32 -16.19 17.32 3.33
C LEU A 32 -15.17 18.23 4.01
N PHE A 33 -14.37 17.69 4.94
CA PHE A 33 -13.34 18.45 5.65
C PHE A 33 -12.25 18.92 4.69
N GLU A 34 -11.88 18.10 3.70
CA GLU A 34 -10.96 18.48 2.63
C GLU A 34 -11.49 19.68 1.83
N THR A 35 -12.79 19.70 1.52
CA THR A 35 -13.44 20.85 0.86
C THR A 35 -13.49 22.10 1.74
N ILE A 36 -13.73 21.95 3.04
CA ILE A 36 -13.66 23.08 4.00
C ILE A 36 -12.24 23.65 4.06
N ALA A 37 -11.23 22.77 4.12
CA ALA A 37 -9.83 23.16 4.22
C ALA A 37 -9.32 23.84 2.95
N LEU A 38 -9.69 23.34 1.77
CA LEU A 38 -9.35 23.95 0.48
C LEU A 38 -10.20 25.20 0.16
N TYR A 39 -11.33 25.36 0.86
CA TYR A 39 -12.27 26.47 0.73
C TYR A 39 -12.70 26.73 -0.72
N ASP A 40 -12.98 25.65 -1.44
CA ASP A 40 -13.34 25.66 -2.86
C ASP A 40 -14.74 25.09 -3.12
N THR A 41 -15.19 25.17 -4.38
CA THR A 41 -16.49 24.66 -4.83
C THR A 41 -16.30 23.58 -5.89
N PRO A 42 -15.86 22.37 -5.51
CA PRO A 42 -15.58 21.30 -6.46
C PRO A 42 -16.87 20.74 -7.07
N GLN A 43 -16.75 20.14 -8.25
CA GLN A 43 -17.83 19.32 -8.80
C GLN A 43 -17.99 18.06 -7.95
N LEU A 44 -19.23 17.76 -7.56
CA LEU A 44 -19.57 16.64 -6.67
C LEU A 44 -20.33 15.57 -7.43
N SER A 45 -20.05 14.30 -7.11
CA SER A 45 -20.66 13.14 -7.78
C SER A 45 -21.14 12.07 -6.80
N GLY A 46 -22.12 11.28 -7.24
CA GLY A 46 -22.68 10.16 -6.50
C GLY A 46 -23.51 10.56 -5.27
N HIS A 47 -24.09 9.54 -4.61
CA HIS A 47 -24.93 9.73 -3.43
C HIS A 47 -24.17 10.31 -2.22
N GLY A 48 -22.87 10.02 -2.13
CA GLY A 48 -22.00 10.51 -1.06
C GLY A 48 -21.40 11.89 -1.30
N ARG A 49 -21.75 12.60 -2.39
CA ARG A 49 -21.25 13.94 -2.72
C ARG A 49 -19.72 14.04 -2.70
N TYR A 50 -19.06 13.07 -3.32
CA TYR A 50 -17.60 13.04 -3.39
C TYR A 50 -17.08 14.04 -4.41
N ARG A 51 -15.94 14.68 -4.12
CA ARG A 51 -15.20 15.50 -5.09
C ARG A 51 -14.74 14.63 -6.27
N THR A 52 -14.82 15.16 -7.49
CA THR A 52 -14.38 14.42 -8.70
C THR A 52 -12.87 14.33 -8.84
N ASP A 53 -12.14 15.29 -8.26
CA ASP A 53 -10.67 15.38 -8.23
C ASP A 53 -10.05 14.59 -7.06
N ARG A 54 -10.82 13.70 -6.42
CA ARG A 54 -10.39 12.95 -5.25
C ARG A 54 -9.11 12.17 -5.54
N PHE A 55 -8.09 12.37 -4.70
CA PHE A 55 -6.89 11.55 -4.76
C PHE A 55 -7.21 10.08 -4.43
N ARG A 56 -6.72 9.19 -5.29
CA ARG A 56 -6.77 7.75 -5.10
C ARG A 56 -5.39 7.19 -5.44
N THR A 57 -4.74 6.60 -4.43
CA THR A 57 -3.49 5.87 -4.64
C THR A 57 -3.76 4.52 -5.32
N PRO A 58 -2.94 4.11 -6.31
CA PRO A 58 -3.12 2.83 -6.99
C PRO A 58 -2.87 1.62 -6.08
N PHE A 59 -2.21 1.82 -4.93
CA PHE A 59 -2.01 0.79 -3.90
C PHE A 59 -3.33 0.40 -3.20
N SER A 60 -4.25 1.34 -3.02
CA SER A 60 -5.57 1.10 -2.43
C SER A 60 -6.62 0.66 -3.44
N VAL A 61 -6.21 0.04 -4.55
CA VAL A 61 -7.14 -0.44 -5.59
C VAL A 61 -6.78 -1.86 -5.95
N LYS A 62 -7.70 -2.80 -5.70
CA LYS A 62 -7.45 -4.23 -5.92
C LYS A 62 -6.93 -4.56 -7.31
N SER A 63 -7.39 -3.84 -8.34
CA SER A 63 -7.00 -4.10 -9.73
C SER A 63 -5.65 -3.52 -10.16
N THR A 64 -5.09 -2.58 -9.39
CA THR A 64 -3.82 -1.89 -9.72
C THR A 64 -2.74 -2.01 -8.63
N SER A 65 -3.07 -2.61 -7.48
CA SER A 65 -2.17 -2.68 -6.32
C SER A 65 -0.91 -3.50 -6.60
N ALA A 66 -1.04 -4.59 -7.35
CA ALA A 66 0.08 -5.43 -7.76
C ALA A 66 1.01 -4.68 -8.73
N GLU A 67 0.44 -3.98 -9.71
CA GLU A 67 1.17 -3.18 -10.68
C GLU A 67 1.87 -1.99 -10.00
N ALA A 68 1.25 -1.38 -8.99
CA ALA A 68 1.84 -0.33 -8.18
C ALA A 68 3.04 -0.82 -7.37
N LEU A 69 2.93 -2.00 -6.74
CA LEU A 69 4.07 -2.62 -6.03
C LEU A 69 5.21 -2.97 -7.00
N ASN A 70 4.88 -3.47 -8.19
CA ASN A 70 5.88 -3.76 -9.22
C ASN A 70 6.64 -2.51 -9.66
N ALA A 71 5.95 -1.39 -9.89
CA ALA A 71 6.58 -0.13 -10.24
C ALA A 71 7.45 0.43 -9.10
N LEU A 72 7.02 0.26 -7.84
CA LEU A 72 7.81 0.63 -6.67
C LEU A 72 9.10 -0.20 -6.58
N ALA A 73 8.98 -1.52 -6.67
CA ALA A 73 10.10 -2.46 -6.61
C ALA A 73 11.14 -2.17 -7.70
N SER A 74 10.68 -1.99 -8.95
CA SER A 74 11.55 -1.60 -10.07
C SER A 74 12.28 -0.28 -9.80
N GLY A 75 11.57 0.75 -9.32
CA GLY A 75 12.20 2.05 -9.05
C GLY A 75 13.23 2.03 -7.91
N ILE A 76 13.03 1.16 -6.92
CA ILE A 76 13.97 0.95 -5.80
C ILE A 76 15.19 0.16 -6.28
N SER A 77 14.96 -0.90 -7.06
CA SER A 77 16.04 -1.70 -7.63
C SER A 77 16.92 -0.86 -8.57
N ASP A 78 16.31 -0.05 -9.46
CA ASP A 78 17.03 0.92 -10.30
C ASP A 78 17.96 1.88 -9.51
N LEU A 79 17.65 2.14 -8.24
CA LEU A 79 18.43 3.03 -7.37
C LEU A 79 19.67 2.32 -6.80
N GLY A 80 19.71 0.98 -6.83
CA GLY A 80 20.70 0.15 -6.16
C GLY A 80 20.45 0.03 -4.66
N SER A 81 19.19 0.09 -4.24
CA SER A 81 18.78 0.08 -2.84
C SER A 81 18.06 -1.21 -2.48
N ASP A 82 18.28 -1.73 -1.28
CA ASP A 82 17.48 -2.82 -0.72
C ASP A 82 16.07 -2.32 -0.35
N LEU A 83 15.11 -3.24 -0.27
CA LEU A 83 13.74 -2.97 0.15
C LEU A 83 13.35 -3.81 1.37
N VAL A 84 12.80 -3.17 2.39
CA VAL A 84 12.04 -3.80 3.46
C VAL A 84 10.57 -3.47 3.25
N LEU A 85 9.76 -4.47 2.92
CA LEU A 85 8.33 -4.30 2.68
C LEU A 85 7.52 -4.87 3.84
N SER A 86 6.66 -4.07 4.45
CA SER A 86 5.61 -4.52 5.35
C SER A 86 4.33 -4.75 4.54
N TYR A 87 3.76 -5.96 4.62
CA TYR A 87 2.53 -6.27 3.92
C TYR A 87 1.75 -7.42 4.61
N PRO A 88 0.46 -7.24 4.94
CA PRO A 88 -0.31 -8.29 5.61
C PRO A 88 -0.86 -9.34 4.65
N THR A 89 -1.06 -10.55 5.14
CA THR A 89 -1.62 -11.69 4.37
C THR A 89 -3.03 -11.46 3.83
N ASN A 90 -3.79 -10.53 4.41
CA ASN A 90 -5.14 -10.17 3.95
C ASN A 90 -5.15 -8.97 2.99
N GLY A 91 -4.00 -8.43 2.60
CA GLY A 91 -3.90 -7.25 1.75
C GLY A 91 -4.42 -7.45 0.32
N LEU A 92 -4.73 -6.35 -0.36
CA LEU A 92 -5.32 -6.34 -1.72
C LEU A 92 -4.58 -7.19 -2.77
N ILE A 93 -3.23 -7.22 -2.75
CA ILE A 93 -2.39 -8.04 -3.65
C ILE A 93 -2.68 -9.54 -3.47
N TYR A 94 -2.72 -10.05 -2.23
CA TYR A 94 -3.12 -11.43 -1.95
C TYR A 94 -4.58 -11.71 -2.34
N GLN A 95 -5.49 -10.77 -2.08
CA GLN A 95 -6.88 -10.90 -2.51
C GLN A 95 -7.05 -10.96 -4.03
N ARG A 96 -6.08 -10.44 -4.81
CA ARG A 96 -6.01 -10.56 -6.27
C ARG A 96 -5.42 -11.91 -6.71
N GLY A 97 -4.93 -12.72 -5.79
CA GLY A 97 -4.27 -14.01 -6.07
C GLY A 97 -2.81 -13.84 -6.49
N VAL A 98 -2.20 -12.68 -6.21
CA VAL A 98 -0.79 -12.41 -6.48
C VAL A 98 -0.03 -12.44 -5.16
N ASP A 99 1.21 -12.92 -5.21
CA ASP A 99 2.11 -12.95 -4.07
C ASP A 99 3.10 -11.78 -4.15
N PRO A 100 3.16 -10.87 -3.15
CA PRO A 100 4.17 -9.82 -3.07
C PRO A 100 5.59 -10.35 -3.28
N GLU A 101 5.94 -11.52 -2.72
CA GLU A 101 7.29 -12.09 -2.88
C GLU A 101 7.63 -12.33 -4.36
N LYS A 102 6.68 -12.83 -5.14
CA LYS A 102 6.86 -13.04 -6.59
C LYS A 102 7.10 -11.74 -7.33
N ILE A 103 6.45 -10.65 -6.92
CA ILE A 103 6.65 -9.33 -7.53
C ILE A 103 8.07 -8.84 -7.20
N LEU A 104 8.50 -8.96 -5.95
CA LEU A 104 9.83 -8.54 -5.51
C LEU A 104 10.94 -9.33 -6.23
N SER A 105 10.79 -10.65 -6.36
CA SER A 105 11.77 -11.52 -7.02
C SER A 105 11.98 -11.23 -8.52
N LEU A 106 11.15 -10.38 -9.14
CA LEU A 106 11.39 -9.88 -10.50
C LEU A 106 12.48 -8.81 -10.58
N HIS A 107 12.73 -8.11 -9.47
CA HIS A 107 13.59 -6.91 -9.44
C HIS A 107 14.79 -7.02 -8.50
N PHE A 108 14.80 -8.01 -7.62
CA PHE A 108 15.82 -8.17 -6.57
C PHE A 108 16.49 -9.56 -6.69
N GLU A 109 17.79 -9.64 -6.40
CA GLU A 109 18.56 -10.88 -6.48
C GLU A 109 18.07 -11.92 -5.46
N LYS A 110 17.66 -11.45 -4.28
CA LYS A 110 17.20 -12.31 -3.20
C LYS A 110 16.07 -11.66 -2.41
N VAL A 111 15.01 -12.42 -2.16
CA VAL A 111 13.89 -12.02 -1.31
C VAL A 111 13.75 -13.01 -0.18
N ASP A 112 13.81 -12.53 1.06
CA ASP A 112 13.58 -13.31 2.28
C ASP A 112 12.26 -12.84 2.92
N CYS A 113 11.34 -13.77 3.20
CA CYS A 113 10.15 -13.51 4.01
C CYS A 113 10.46 -13.84 5.48
N LEU A 114 10.47 -12.82 6.35
CA LEU A 114 10.98 -12.91 7.72
C LEU A 114 9.92 -13.19 8.81
N SER A 115 8.63 -13.39 8.46
CA SER A 115 7.44 -13.75 9.30
C SER A 115 7.61 -13.78 10.85
N THR A 116 6.78 -13.21 11.74
CA THR A 116 5.47 -12.52 11.76
C THR A 116 5.29 -11.97 13.18
N ILE A 117 4.69 -10.79 13.38
CA ILE A 117 4.13 -10.41 14.69
C ILE A 117 2.62 -10.70 14.66
N GLU A 118 2.14 -11.65 15.46
CA GLU A 118 0.70 -11.92 15.54
C GLU A 118 -0.01 -10.74 16.22
N HIS A 119 -0.80 -9.98 15.47
CA HIS A 119 -1.69 -8.96 16.02
C HIS A 119 -3.14 -9.48 16.02
N SER A 120 -3.67 -9.72 17.22
CA SER A 120 -5.10 -10.02 17.39
C SER A 120 -5.90 -8.72 17.32
N HIS A 121 -6.45 -8.40 16.14
CA HIS A 121 -7.39 -7.29 16.00
C HIS A 121 -8.80 -7.71 16.44
N SER A 122 -9.33 -7.05 17.46
CA SER A 122 -10.74 -7.11 17.82
C SER A 122 -11.57 -6.31 16.81
N THR A 123 -12.48 -6.97 16.08
CA THR A 123 -13.48 -6.28 15.27
C THR A 123 -14.41 -5.50 16.21
N PHE A 124 -14.40 -4.17 16.10
CA PHE A 124 -15.38 -3.30 16.77
C PHE A 124 -16.80 -3.68 16.28
N GLY A 125 -17.56 -4.36 17.14
CA GLY A 125 -19.03 -4.44 17.11
C GLY A 125 -19.70 -4.83 15.79
N ALA A 126 -19.75 -6.12 15.47
CA ALA A 126 -20.78 -6.66 14.57
C ALA A 126 -21.31 -7.99 15.13
N SER A 127 -22.53 -7.95 15.65
CA SER A 127 -23.33 -9.12 15.96
C SER A 127 -23.61 -9.89 14.66
N LYS A 128 -23.19 -11.17 14.63
CA LYS A 128 -23.38 -12.17 13.55
C LYS A 128 -22.31 -12.20 12.45
N GLY A 129 -21.11 -12.66 12.80
CA GLY A 129 -20.09 -13.19 11.88
C GLY A 129 -19.00 -13.93 12.67
N PRO A 130 -18.27 -14.89 12.09
CA PRO A 130 -17.22 -15.61 12.81
C PRO A 130 -16.18 -14.60 13.32
N SER A 131 -15.97 -14.63 14.63
CA SER A 131 -15.06 -13.75 15.34
C SER A 131 -13.62 -14.18 15.08
N LYS A 132 -12.82 -13.22 14.58
CA LYS A 132 -11.36 -13.30 14.32
C LYS A 132 -10.98 -13.77 12.91
N HIS A 133 -10.49 -12.84 12.10
CA HIS A 133 -9.54 -13.15 11.04
C HIS A 133 -8.15 -12.95 11.62
N ALA A 134 -7.33 -14.01 11.70
CA ALA A 134 -5.92 -13.86 12.02
C ALA A 134 -5.26 -13.12 10.86
N VAL A 135 -4.94 -11.84 11.06
CA VAL A 135 -4.13 -11.08 10.12
C VAL A 135 -2.68 -11.28 10.54
N VAL A 136 -1.89 -11.80 9.61
CA VAL A 136 -0.46 -12.05 9.81
C VAL A 136 0.26 -10.93 9.07
N GLU A 137 0.92 -10.06 9.81
CA GLU A 137 1.82 -9.06 9.23
C GLU A 137 3.09 -9.76 8.74
N GLN A 138 3.46 -9.51 7.48
CA GLN A 138 4.67 -10.07 6.88
C GLN A 138 5.67 -8.95 6.60
N LEU A 139 6.93 -9.22 6.93
CA LEU A 139 8.07 -8.39 6.55
C LEU A 139 8.89 -9.14 5.51
N PHE A 140 9.03 -8.53 4.34
CA PHE A 140 9.91 -9.01 3.28
C PHE A 140 11.18 -8.17 3.27
N PHE A 141 12.32 -8.83 3.13
CA PHE A 141 13.60 -8.18 2.87
C PHE A 141 14.10 -8.59 1.49
N ALA A 142 14.11 -7.64 0.55
CA ALA A 142 14.56 -7.82 -0.81
C ALA A 142 15.89 -7.10 -1.01
N ARG A 143 16.91 -7.86 -1.42
CA ARG A 143 18.28 -7.40 -1.62
C ARG A 143 18.55 -7.15 -3.09
N HIS A 144 19.08 -5.96 -3.37
CA HIS A 144 19.59 -5.62 -4.70
C HIS A 144 20.91 -6.33 -4.97
#